data_AF-A0A1A9HZW6-F1
#
_entry.id   AF-A0A1A9HZW6-F1
#
_cell.length_a   1.000
_cell.length_b   1.000
_cell.length_c   1.000
_cell.angle_alpha   90.00
_cell.angle_beta   90.00
_cell.angle_gamma   90.00
#
_symmetry.space_group_name_H-M   'P 1'
#
loop_
_entity.id
_entity.type
_entity.pdbx_description
1 polymer ?
#
loop_
_entity_poly.entity_id
_entity_poly.type
_entity_poly.pdbx_seq_one_letter_code
_entity_poly.pdbx_strand_id
1 'polypeptide(L)'
;MAYCFTFKILIMPNYSVDKLTTTFDCDAVLTIAASEQKNLEWKKLSLERQEEQYEKNAVGIAAELVGKQAEKAALDTVIDNLPDGPTKNDNIIKRTKVEYSIFLLENRKANYGDVALLEKELELQRAGKELEEIATFIAEVEARKAAI
;
A
#
# COMPACT_ATOMS: atom_id res chain seq x y z
N MET A 1 32.11 19.03 9.20
CA MET A 1 30.70 18.72 9.45
C MET A 1 30.57 17.22 9.57
N ALA A 2 30.50 16.71 10.79
CA ALA A 2 30.35 15.27 11.07
C ALA A 2 28.86 14.92 10.95
N TYR A 3 28.52 14.09 9.96
CA TYR A 3 27.16 13.54 9.87
C TYR A 3 27.03 12.44 10.92
N CYS A 4 26.15 12.72 11.88
CA CYS A 4 25.71 11.84 12.93
C CYS A 4 25.08 10.59 12.30
N PHE A 5 25.78 9.46 12.33
CA PHE A 5 25.19 8.15 12.09
C PHE A 5 24.12 7.94 13.18
N THR A 6 22.85 8.06 12.82
CA THR A 6 21.74 7.59 13.66
C THR A 6 21.88 6.08 13.79
N PHE A 7 22.48 5.63 14.88
CA PHE A 7 22.49 4.25 15.31
C PHE A 7 21.05 3.90 15.69
N LYS A 8 20.29 3.42 14.71
CA LYS A 8 18.97 2.83 14.93
C LYS A 8 19.26 1.58 15.77
N ILE A 9 18.91 1.61 17.05
CA ILE A 9 18.95 0.43 17.90
C ILE A 9 17.93 -0.53 17.30
N LEU A 10 18.37 -1.39 16.38
CA LEU A 10 17.67 -2.63 16.09
C LEU A 10 17.76 -3.42 17.39
N ILE A 11 16.61 -3.66 18.02
CA ILE A 11 16.50 -4.75 18.97
C ILE A 11 16.83 -5.99 18.14
N MET A 12 18.06 -6.48 18.25
CA MET A 12 18.42 -7.72 17.57
C MET A 12 17.49 -8.80 18.14
N PRO A 13 16.78 -9.54 17.29
CA PRO A 13 16.04 -10.71 17.73
C PRO A 13 17.00 -11.65 18.46
N ASN A 14 16.52 -12.28 19.53
CA ASN A 14 17.32 -13.22 20.30
C ASN A 14 16.83 -14.62 20.00
N TYR A 15 17.33 -15.21 18.92
CA TYR A 15 17.01 -16.57 18.56
C TYR A 15 17.85 -17.54 19.40
N SER A 16 17.23 -18.62 19.88
CA SER A 16 17.94 -19.67 20.63
C SER A 16 18.74 -20.60 19.69
N VAL A 17 19.58 -20.04 18.80
CA VAL A 17 20.36 -20.77 17.80
C VAL A 17 21.34 -21.77 18.44
N ASP A 18 21.72 -21.57 19.70
CA ASP A 18 22.52 -22.52 20.48
C ASP A 18 21.90 -23.92 20.60
N LYS A 19 20.59 -24.06 20.35
CA LYS A 19 19.90 -25.35 20.29
C LYS A 19 20.24 -26.16 19.05
N LEU A 20 20.75 -25.53 17.99
CA LEU A 20 21.30 -26.22 16.83
C LEU A 20 22.68 -26.74 17.21
N THR A 21 22.83 -28.07 17.27
CA THR A 21 24.08 -28.71 17.70
C THR A 21 24.79 -29.45 16.57
N THR A 22 24.19 -29.49 15.38
CA THR A 22 24.79 -30.09 14.19
C THR A 22 24.73 -29.12 13.02
N THR A 23 25.70 -29.24 12.12
CA THR A 23 25.71 -28.48 10.85
C THR A 23 24.51 -28.83 9.97
N PHE A 24 24.04 -30.08 10.05
CA PHE A 24 22.85 -30.55 9.34
C PHE A 24 21.57 -29.81 9.79
N ASP A 25 21.37 -29.62 11.09
CA ASP A 25 20.21 -28.87 11.61
C ASP A 25 20.27 -27.40 11.19
N CYS A 26 21.46 -26.80 11.18
CA CYS A 26 21.66 -25.44 10.67
C CYS A 26 21.29 -25.33 9.20
N ASP A 27 21.72 -26.29 8.37
CA ASP A 27 21.40 -26.32 6.94
C ASP A 27 19.91 -26.49 6.66
N ALA A 28 19.22 -27.29 7.47
CA ALA A 28 17.76 -27.42 7.38
C ALA A 28 17.07 -26.08 7.67
N VAL A 29 17.47 -25.37 8.73
CA VAL A 29 16.92 -24.06 9.08
C VAL A 29 17.23 -23.00 8.01
N LEU A 30 18.46 -22.97 7.50
CA LEU A 30 18.85 -22.05 6.43
C LEU A 30 18.05 -22.29 5.15
N THR A 31 17.76 -23.56 4.82
CA THR A 31 16.91 -23.89 3.67
C THR A 31 15.49 -23.36 3.83
N ILE A 32 14.92 -23.45 5.04
CA ILE A 32 13.60 -22.90 5.36
C ILE A 32 13.64 -21.37 5.23
N ALA A 33 14.59 -20.72 5.89
CA ALA A 33 14.71 -19.27 5.89
C ALA A 33 14.91 -18.70 4.47
N ALA A 34 15.74 -19.34 3.65
CA ALA A 34 15.94 -18.94 2.25
C ALA A 34 14.65 -19.09 1.41
N SER A 35 13.83 -20.11 1.69
CA SER A 35 12.54 -20.28 1.03
C SER A 35 11.54 -19.18 1.44
N GLU A 36 11.46 -18.87 2.73
CA GLU A 36 10.61 -17.79 3.26
C GLU A 36 11.04 -16.43 2.73
N GLN A 37 12.34 -16.14 2.73
CA GLN A 37 12.91 -14.92 2.17
C GLN A 37 12.49 -14.74 0.71
N LYS A 38 12.67 -15.79 -0.11
CA LYS A 38 12.29 -15.75 -1.53
C LYS A 38 10.79 -15.49 -1.70
N ASN A 39 9.94 -16.19 -0.96
CA ASN A 39 8.49 -16.00 -1.02
C ASN A 39 8.10 -14.56 -0.67
N LEU A 40 8.75 -13.99 0.35
CA LEU A 40 8.51 -12.62 0.79
C LEU A 40 9.04 -11.59 -0.21
N GLU A 41 10.17 -11.83 -0.87
CA GLU A 41 10.68 -11.00 -1.97
C GLU A 41 9.69 -10.95 -3.14
N TRP A 42 9.10 -12.10 -3.52
CA TRP A 42 8.05 -12.14 -4.54
C TRP A 42 6.81 -11.36 -4.12
N LYS A 43 6.40 -11.49 -2.85
CA LYS A 43 5.27 -10.74 -2.30
C LYS A 43 5.55 -9.24 -2.31
N LYS A 44 6.75 -8.82 -1.90
CA LYS A 44 7.19 -7.43 -1.90
C LYS A 44 7.14 -6.83 -3.31
N LEU A 45 7.69 -7.53 -4.30
CA LEU A 45 7.63 -7.09 -5.71
C LEU A 45 6.19 -6.93 -6.22
N SER A 46 5.29 -7.81 -5.80
CA SER A 46 3.86 -7.68 -6.12
C SER A 46 3.21 -6.46 -5.47
N LEU A 47 3.60 -6.14 -4.23
CA LEU A 47 3.13 -4.96 -3.51
C LEU A 47 3.66 -3.66 -4.14
N GLU A 48 4.94 -3.60 -4.54
CA GLU A 48 5.53 -2.45 -5.23
C GLU A 48 4.77 -2.12 -6.54
N ARG A 49 4.40 -3.15 -7.31
CA ARG A 49 3.58 -2.97 -8.52
C ARG A 49 2.17 -2.48 -8.22
N GLN A 50 1.59 -2.93 -7.10
CA GLN A 50 0.27 -2.46 -6.68
C GLN A 50 0.34 -1.01 -6.21
N GLU A 51 1.35 -0.64 -5.41
CA GLU A 51 1.57 0.75 -4.96
C GLU A 51 1.66 1.71 -6.16
N GLU A 52 2.49 1.41 -7.16
CA GLU A 52 2.63 2.26 -8.36
C GLU A 52 1.29 2.44 -9.09
N GLN A 53 0.48 1.38 -9.15
CA GLN A 53 -0.84 1.44 -9.77
C GLN A 53 -1.84 2.27 -8.94
N TYR A 54 -1.77 2.16 -7.61
CA TYR A 54 -2.64 2.89 -6.70
C TYR A 54 -2.29 4.37 -6.67
N GLU A 55 -1.00 4.72 -6.69
CA GLU A 55 -0.52 6.11 -6.74
C GLU A 55 -1.05 6.83 -7.98
N LYS A 56 -0.96 6.18 -9.16
CA LYS A 56 -1.51 6.71 -10.42
C LYS A 56 -3.03 6.89 -10.36
N ASN A 57 -3.74 5.92 -9.80
CA ASN A 57 -5.21 5.94 -9.75
C ASN A 57 -5.75 6.94 -8.73
N ALA A 58 -5.13 7.06 -7.55
CA ALA A 58 -5.59 7.91 -6.46
C ALA A 58 -5.66 9.38 -6.89
N VAL A 59 -4.59 9.86 -7.55
CA VAL A 59 -4.53 11.22 -8.10
C VAL A 59 -5.63 11.46 -9.13
N GLY A 60 -5.83 10.52 -10.06
CA GLY A 60 -6.85 10.63 -11.10
C GLY A 60 -8.27 10.68 -10.54
N ILE A 61 -8.60 9.78 -9.61
CA ILE A 61 -9.92 9.70 -8.97
C ILE A 61 -10.22 10.96 -8.16
N ALA A 62 -9.23 11.48 -7.42
CA ALA A 62 -9.40 12.71 -6.64
C ALA A 62 -9.68 13.92 -7.55
N ALA A 63 -8.92 14.07 -8.64
CA ALA A 63 -9.13 15.15 -9.60
C ALA A 63 -10.49 15.05 -10.31
N GLU A 64 -10.90 13.85 -10.71
CA GLU A 64 -12.20 13.63 -11.36
C GLU A 64 -13.36 13.93 -10.42
N LEU A 65 -13.27 13.55 -9.14
CA LEU A 65 -14.27 13.86 -8.11
C LEU A 65 -14.45 15.37 -7.93
N VAL A 66 -13.35 16.12 -7.80
CA VAL A 66 -13.39 17.58 -7.66
C VAL A 66 -14.08 18.21 -8.89
N GLY A 67 -13.73 17.76 -10.10
CA GLY A 67 -14.36 18.22 -11.32
C GLY A 67 -15.87 17.95 -11.37
N LYS A 68 -16.29 16.73 -10.99
CA LYS A 68 -17.71 16.34 -10.97
C LYS A 68 -18.50 17.07 -9.90
N GLN A 69 -17.91 17.31 -8.73
CA GLN A 69 -18.54 18.12 -7.68
C GLN A 69 -18.73 19.58 -8.12
N ALA A 70 -17.74 20.16 -8.81
CA ALA A 70 -17.87 21.50 -9.39
C ALA A 70 -18.95 21.56 -10.49
N GLU A 71 -19.00 20.55 -11.38
CA GLU A 71 -20.05 20.42 -12.39
C GLU A 71 -21.45 20.34 -11.75
N LYS A 72 -21.59 19.53 -10.69
CA LYS A 72 -22.85 19.44 -9.93
C LYS A 72 -23.24 20.80 -9.34
N ALA A 73 -22.32 21.49 -8.69
CA ALA A 73 -22.58 22.80 -8.09
C ALA A 73 -23.01 23.87 -9.13
N ALA A 74 -22.42 23.82 -10.33
CA ALA A 74 -22.83 24.67 -11.44
C ALA A 74 -24.25 24.34 -11.92
N LEU A 75 -24.59 23.05 -12.05
CA LEU A 75 -25.94 22.60 -12.41
C LEU A 75 -26.98 22.99 -11.35
N ASP A 76 -26.65 22.86 -10.06
CA ASP A 76 -27.50 23.31 -8.95
C ASP A 76 -27.82 24.81 -9.09
N THR A 77 -26.79 25.63 -9.32
CA THR A 77 -26.96 27.08 -9.55
C THR A 77 -27.86 27.37 -10.76
N VAL A 78 -27.71 26.63 -11.87
CA VAL A 78 -28.56 26.81 -13.06
C VAL A 78 -30.01 26.42 -12.78
N ILE A 79 -30.23 25.28 -12.12
CA ILE A 79 -31.57 24.77 -11.79
C ILE A 79 -32.31 25.74 -10.88
N ASP A 80 -31.64 26.31 -9.88
CA ASP A 80 -32.23 27.25 -8.92
C ASP A 80 -32.69 28.55 -9.57
N ASN A 81 -32.05 28.96 -10.67
CA ASN A 81 -32.36 30.18 -11.40
C ASN A 81 -33.32 29.97 -12.59
N LEU A 82 -33.70 28.73 -12.90
CA LEU A 82 -34.62 28.43 -14.00
C LEU A 82 -36.08 28.35 -13.52
N PRO A 83 -37.03 28.94 -14.28
CA PRO A 83 -38.44 28.69 -14.05
C PRO A 83 -38.78 27.23 -14.37
N ASP A 84 -39.87 26.75 -13.78
CA ASP A 84 -40.34 25.38 -14.04
C ASP A 84 -40.71 25.21 -15.52
N GLY A 85 -40.26 24.10 -16.10
CA GLY A 85 -40.47 23.80 -17.51
C GLY A 85 -39.46 22.78 -18.05
N PRO A 86 -39.55 22.47 -19.35
CA PRO A 86 -38.71 21.44 -19.98
C PRO A 86 -37.21 21.68 -19.78
N THR A 87 -36.75 22.93 -19.90
CA THR A 87 -35.33 23.29 -19.72
C THR A 87 -34.82 23.03 -18.30
N LYS A 88 -35.64 23.27 -17.27
CA LYS A 88 -35.27 22.94 -15.88
C LYS A 88 -35.22 21.43 -15.69
N ASN A 89 -36.19 20.69 -16.23
CA ASN A 89 -36.21 19.23 -16.18
C ASN A 89 -34.98 18.60 -16.85
N ASP A 90 -34.54 19.13 -18.00
CA ASP A 90 -33.33 18.66 -18.68
C ASP A 90 -32.07 18.85 -17.82
N ASN A 91 -31.96 19.98 -17.11
CA ASN A 91 -30.85 20.23 -16.19
C ASN A 91 -30.91 19.34 -14.94
N ILE A 92 -32.10 19.06 -14.42
CA ILE A 92 -32.28 18.08 -13.33
C ILE A 92 -31.79 16.69 -13.77
N ILE A 93 -32.15 16.23 -14.98
CA ILE A 93 -31.68 14.94 -15.51
C ILE A 93 -30.15 14.92 -15.64
N LYS A 94 -29.55 16.01 -16.13
CA LYS A 94 -28.07 16.13 -16.19
C LYS A 94 -27.46 16.06 -14.80
N ARG A 95 -28.00 16.78 -13.82
CA ARG A 95 -27.51 16.75 -12.43
C ARG A 95 -27.56 15.34 -11.87
N THR A 96 -28.66 14.60 -12.07
CA THR A 96 -28.79 13.21 -11.61
C THR A 96 -27.73 12.29 -12.23
N LYS A 97 -27.37 12.47 -13.50
CA LYS A 97 -26.27 11.72 -14.14
C LYS A 97 -24.92 12.05 -13.50
N VAL A 98 -24.67 13.31 -13.17
CA VAL A 98 -23.44 13.75 -12.49
C VAL A 98 -23.40 13.18 -11.06
N GLU A 99 -24.50 13.23 -10.32
CA GLU A 99 -24.63 12.62 -8.99
C GLU A 99 -24.31 11.12 -9.01
N TYR A 100 -24.84 10.39 -10.00
CA TYR A 100 -24.50 8.97 -10.17
C TYR A 100 -23.02 8.76 -10.48
N SER A 101 -22.40 9.65 -11.28
CA SER A 101 -20.97 9.59 -11.58
C SER A 101 -20.12 9.84 -10.32
N ILE A 102 -20.49 10.82 -9.50
CA ILE A 102 -19.86 11.09 -8.20
C ILE A 102 -19.92 9.85 -7.31
N PHE A 103 -21.10 9.24 -7.17
CA PHE A 103 -21.28 8.03 -6.39
C PHE A 103 -20.35 6.88 -6.83
N LEU A 104 -20.23 6.65 -8.15
CA LEU A 104 -19.31 5.64 -8.68
C LEU A 104 -17.84 5.96 -8.37
N LEU A 105 -17.45 7.23 -8.45
CA LEU A 105 -16.08 7.67 -8.16
C LEU A 105 -15.76 7.58 -6.67
N GLU A 106 -16.71 7.91 -5.78
CA GLU A 106 -16.55 7.73 -4.34
C GLU A 106 -16.35 6.25 -3.97
N ASN A 107 -17.09 5.35 -4.62
CA ASN A 107 -16.90 3.91 -4.43
C ASN A 107 -15.52 3.44 -4.96
N ARG A 108 -15.07 3.96 -6.11
CA ARG A 108 -13.71 3.69 -6.61
C ARG A 108 -12.63 4.22 -5.67
N LYS A 109 -12.82 5.42 -5.10
CA LYS A 109 -11.90 6.03 -4.12
C LYS A 109 -11.71 5.14 -2.89
N ALA A 110 -12.72 4.40 -2.47
CA ALA A 110 -12.58 3.45 -1.36
C ALA A 110 -11.57 2.33 -1.67
N ASN A 111 -11.41 1.94 -2.94
CA ASN A 111 -10.55 0.83 -3.35
C ASN A 111 -9.20 1.28 -3.94
N TYR A 112 -9.12 2.49 -4.49
CA TYR A 112 -7.95 2.98 -5.22
C TYR A 112 -7.60 4.44 -4.90
N GLY A 113 -8.22 5.03 -3.88
CA GLY A 113 -7.89 6.38 -3.40
C GLY A 113 -6.76 6.36 -2.37
N ASP A 114 -6.48 7.54 -1.81
CA ASP A 114 -5.34 7.77 -0.91
C ASP A 114 -5.29 6.81 0.28
N VAL A 115 -6.45 6.47 0.87
CA VAL A 115 -6.50 5.52 2.00
C VAL A 115 -6.02 4.12 1.58
N ALA A 116 -6.46 3.65 0.42
CA ALA A 116 -6.07 2.35 -0.09
C ALA A 116 -4.59 2.33 -0.53
N LEU A 117 -4.08 3.46 -1.04
CA LEU A 117 -2.65 3.64 -1.31
C LEU A 117 -1.83 3.52 -0.03
N LEU A 118 -2.19 4.26 1.03
CA LEU A 118 -1.48 4.23 2.32
C LEU A 118 -1.50 2.82 2.95
N GLU A 119 -2.57 2.06 2.76
CA GLU A 119 -2.63 0.66 3.20
C GLU A 119 -1.58 -0.19 2.45
N LYS A 120 -1.42 0.00 1.15
CA LYS A 120 -0.40 -0.71 0.35
C LYS A 120 1.03 -0.31 0.72
N GLU A 121 1.27 0.98 0.94
CA GLU A 121 2.55 1.46 1.45
C GLU A 121 2.89 0.82 2.80
N LEU A 122 1.92 0.72 3.72
CA LEU A 122 2.11 0.06 5.01
C LEU A 122 2.43 -1.43 4.85
N GLU A 123 1.71 -2.15 3.99
CA GLU A 123 2.00 -3.55 3.68
C GLU A 123 3.41 -3.73 3.12
N LEU A 124 3.83 -2.85 2.22
CA LEU A 124 5.17 -2.89 1.63
C LEU A 124 6.26 -2.65 2.68
N GLN A 125 6.08 -1.65 3.55
CA GLN A 125 7.01 -1.36 4.64
C GLN A 125 7.13 -2.52 5.63
N ARG A 126 6.03 -3.23 5.91
CA ARG A 126 6.04 -4.44 6.74
C ARG A 126 6.83 -5.56 6.08
N ALA A 127 6.59 -5.82 4.79
CA ALA A 127 7.34 -6.83 4.04
C ALA A 127 8.85 -6.52 3.99
N GLY A 128 9.22 -5.24 3.85
CA GLY A 128 10.62 -4.80 3.93
C GLY A 128 11.27 -5.10 5.28
N LYS A 129 10.60 -4.77 6.39
CA LYS A 129 11.11 -5.07 7.74
C LYS A 129 11.21 -6.57 8.02
N GLU A 130 10.26 -7.36 7.55
CA GLU A 130 10.28 -8.80 7.70
C GLU A 130 11.42 -9.45 6.89
N LEU A 131 11.78 -8.89 5.74
CA LEU A 131 13.01 -9.31 5.01
C LEU A 131 14.29 -8.97 5.78
N GLU A 132 14.38 -7.78 6.38
CA GLU A 132 15.53 -7.40 7.23
C GLU A 132 15.69 -8.35 8.42
N GLU A 133 14.56 -8.75 9.02
CA GLU A 133 14.50 -9.70 10.12
C GLU A 133 14.95 -11.10 9.69
N ILE A 134 14.44 -11.62 8.57
CA ILE A 134 14.85 -12.93 8.02
C ILE A 134 16.36 -12.92 7.70
N ALA A 135 16.88 -11.83 7.13
CA ALA A 135 18.31 -11.70 6.87
C ALA A 135 19.14 -11.73 8.16
N THR A 136 18.64 -11.12 9.24
CA THR A 136 19.27 -11.18 10.57
C THR A 136 19.26 -12.60 11.12
N PHE A 137 18.12 -13.30 11.03
CA PHE A 137 18.00 -14.70 11.44
C PHE A 137 18.96 -15.62 10.68
N ILE A 138 19.05 -15.48 9.35
CA ILE A 138 19.98 -16.24 8.51
C ILE A 138 21.42 -16.01 8.99
N ALA A 139 21.83 -14.77 9.21
CA ALA A 139 23.18 -14.44 9.67
C ALA A 139 23.51 -15.09 11.04
N GLU A 140 22.56 -15.12 11.97
CA GLU A 140 22.75 -15.78 13.27
C GLU A 140 22.90 -17.31 13.15
N VAL A 141 22.11 -17.94 12.28
CA VAL A 141 22.21 -19.39 12.03
C VAL A 141 23.51 -19.73 11.31
N GLU A 142 23.97 -18.91 10.35
CA GLU A 142 25.27 -19.07 9.70
C GLU A 142 26.42 -18.93 10.69
N ALA A 143 26.36 -17.94 11.59
CA ALA A 143 27.35 -17.76 12.65
C ALA A 143 27.38 -18.96 13.60
N ARG A 144 26.21 -19.49 13.98
CA ARG A 144 26.11 -20.71 14.80
C ARG A 144 26.70 -21.91 14.07
N LYS A 145 26.39 -22.09 12.79
CA LYS A 145 26.93 -23.18 11.96
C LYS A 145 28.46 -23.14 11.89
N ALA A 146 29.05 -21.96 11.80
CA ALA A 146 30.50 -21.78 11.78
C ALA A 146 31.17 -22.08 13.14
N ALA A 147 30.40 -22.08 14.24
CA ALA A 147 30.90 -22.33 15.59
C ALA A 147 30.79 -23.79 16.06
N ILE A 148 30.15 -24.68 15.26
CA ILE A 148 29.98 -26.12 15.53
C ILE A 148 30.88 -26.93 14.60
#